data_AF-A0AA36FXR0-F1
#
_entry.id   AF-A0AA36FXR0-F1
#
_cell.length_a   1.000
_cell.length_b   1.000
_cell.length_c   1.000
_cell.angle_alpha   90.00
_cell.angle_beta   90.00
_cell.angle_gamma   90.00
#
_symmetry.space_group_name_H-M   'P 1'
#
loop_
_entity.id
_entity.type
_entity.pdbx_description
1 polymer ?
#
loop_
_entity_poly.entity_id
_entity_poly.type
_entity_poly.pdbx_seq_one_letter_code
_entity_poly.pdbx_strand_id
1 'polypeptide(L)'
;MVRVDKQVVHLDTAKRPKKEKAKKKKTNLVRNNLTKEDKASLKYASFEPLYKLWCEYFSGLAPADKTIDDRLLKADYHGALLMVTEADNQCQVGLHGIVTLETRYTIQMITRADKYITIPKQGSVFQFVMEGRVFSLFGDQMQQKPDLRGKKARVRQPLRIFLR
;
A
#
# COMPACT_ATOMS: atom_id res chain seq x y z
N MET A 1 -28.30 52.24 3.28
CA MET A 1 -26.97 52.06 2.65
C MET A 1 -25.94 52.08 3.76
N VAL A 2 -25.65 50.91 4.36
CA VAL A 2 -24.76 50.79 5.54
C VAL A 2 -23.49 50.10 5.07
N ARG A 3 -22.37 50.82 5.07
CA ARG A 3 -21.02 50.24 4.89
C ARG A 3 -20.66 49.50 6.16
N VAL A 4 -20.35 48.22 6.05
CA VAL A 4 -19.77 47.42 7.13
C VAL A 4 -18.30 47.20 6.78
N ASP A 5 -17.41 47.83 7.54
CA ASP A 5 -15.97 47.65 7.42
C ASP A 5 -15.57 46.23 7.82
N LYS A 6 -14.94 45.49 6.89
CA LYS A 6 -14.30 44.20 7.18
C LYS A 6 -12.96 44.46 7.85
N GLN A 7 -12.88 44.27 9.17
CA GLN A 7 -11.60 44.05 9.84
C GLN A 7 -11.01 42.71 9.39
N VAL A 8 -9.88 42.77 8.70
CA VAL A 8 -9.06 41.60 8.37
C VAL A 8 -8.08 41.37 9.52
N VAL A 9 -8.34 40.36 10.34
CA VAL A 9 -7.38 39.86 11.32
C VAL A 9 -6.25 39.13 10.58
N HIS A 10 -5.06 39.73 10.55
CA HIS A 10 -3.84 39.04 10.15
C HIS A 10 -3.39 38.12 11.29
N LEU A 11 -3.49 36.80 11.07
CA LEU A 11 -2.87 35.81 11.93
C LEU A 11 -1.38 35.71 11.57
N ASP A 12 -0.53 36.30 12.42
CA ASP A 12 0.92 36.22 12.30
C ASP A 12 1.36 34.76 12.22
N THR A 13 1.86 34.36 11.04
CA THR A 13 2.36 33.01 10.81
C THR A 13 3.79 32.92 11.35
N ALA A 14 3.91 32.79 12.67
CA ALA A 14 5.18 32.49 13.31
C ALA A 14 5.71 31.14 12.77
N LYS A 15 6.87 31.17 12.11
CA LYS A 15 7.58 29.97 11.65
C LYS A 15 7.93 29.10 12.87
N ARG A 16 7.14 28.04 13.10
CA ARG A 16 7.47 27.00 14.09
C ARG A 16 8.88 26.46 13.79
N PRO A 17 9.80 26.43 14.76
CA PRO A 17 11.10 25.81 14.56
C PRO A 17 10.91 24.33 14.23
N LYS A 18 11.48 23.90 13.10
CA LYS A 18 11.49 22.48 12.71
C LYS A 18 12.31 21.73 13.76
N LYS A 19 11.65 21.08 14.73
CA LYS A 19 12.30 20.09 15.59
C LYS A 19 12.90 19.03 14.68
N GLU A 20 14.23 18.93 14.63
CA GLU A 20 14.92 17.80 14.01
C GLU A 20 14.51 16.54 14.76
N LYS A 21 13.57 15.79 14.19
CA LYS A 21 13.23 14.46 14.71
C LYS A 21 14.49 13.61 14.55
N ALA A 22 15.04 13.11 15.65
CA ALA A 22 16.14 12.15 15.62
C ALA A 22 15.79 11.04 14.62
N LYS A 23 16.65 10.83 13.62
CA LYS A 23 16.44 9.82 12.57
C LYS A 23 16.46 8.45 13.24
N LYS A 24 15.28 7.89 13.53
CA LYS A 24 15.14 6.51 14.03
C LYS A 24 15.88 5.58 13.07
N LYS A 25 16.73 4.70 13.59
CA LYS A 25 17.40 3.67 12.78
C LYS A 25 16.31 2.86 12.09
N LYS A 26 16.34 2.79 10.75
CA LYS A 26 15.43 1.90 9.99
C LYS A 26 15.64 0.46 10.45
N THR A 27 14.63 -0.40 10.35
CA THR A 27 14.77 -1.83 10.61
C THR A 27 15.27 -2.56 9.36
N ASN A 28 15.72 -3.80 9.49
CA ASN A 28 16.13 -4.62 8.35
C ASN A 28 14.97 -4.92 7.40
N LEU A 29 13.76 -5.07 7.93
CA LEU A 29 12.53 -5.19 7.13
C LEU A 29 12.36 -3.97 6.21
N VAL A 30 12.43 -2.75 6.77
CA VAL A 30 12.30 -1.50 5.99
C VAL A 30 13.47 -1.32 5.00
N ARG A 31 14.64 -1.87 5.31
CA ARG A 31 15.80 -1.88 4.39
C ARG A 31 15.74 -2.99 3.33
N ASN A 32 14.75 -3.87 3.37
CA ASN A 32 14.70 -5.08 2.55
C ASN A 32 15.96 -5.97 2.69
N ASN A 33 16.49 -6.08 3.90
CA ASN A 33 17.75 -6.78 4.21
C ASN A 33 17.57 -7.81 5.33
N LEU A 34 16.45 -8.55 5.31
CA LEU A 34 16.19 -9.63 6.25
C LEU A 34 16.98 -10.89 5.86
N THR A 35 17.62 -11.52 6.84
CA THR A 35 18.24 -12.83 6.66
C THR A 35 17.19 -13.94 6.52
N LYS A 36 17.63 -15.19 6.31
CA LYS A 36 16.71 -16.34 6.26
C LYS A 36 16.10 -16.60 7.63
N GLU A 37 16.91 -16.48 8.68
CA GLU A 37 16.54 -16.68 10.08
C GLU A 37 15.55 -15.60 10.52
N ASP A 38 15.82 -14.33 10.16
CA ASP A 38 14.89 -13.23 10.39
C ASP A 38 13.51 -13.55 9.80
N LYS A 39 13.46 -13.96 8.53
CA LYS A 39 12.20 -14.30 7.83
C LYS A 39 11.48 -15.47 8.47
N ALA A 40 12.21 -16.48 8.94
CA ALA A 40 11.64 -17.65 9.60
C ALA A 40 11.10 -17.33 11.01
N SER A 41 11.64 -16.31 11.68
CA SER A 41 11.19 -15.87 13.00
C SER A 41 9.91 -15.03 12.97
N LEU A 42 9.57 -14.44 11.81
CA LEU A 42 8.39 -13.58 11.67
C LEU A 42 7.10 -14.38 11.86
N LYS A 43 6.18 -13.81 12.64
CA LYS A 43 4.88 -14.42 12.97
C LYS A 43 3.74 -13.60 12.40
N TYR A 44 2.75 -14.27 11.82
CA TYR A 44 1.56 -13.64 11.25
C TYR A 44 0.86 -12.75 12.26
N ALA A 45 0.71 -13.26 13.50
CA ALA A 45 0.06 -12.56 14.60
C ALA A 45 0.66 -11.17 14.87
N SER A 46 1.96 -10.99 14.67
CA SER A 46 2.63 -9.70 14.87
C SER A 46 2.23 -8.63 13.84
N PHE A 47 1.62 -9.03 12.71
CA PHE A 47 1.18 -8.13 11.64
C PHE A 47 -0.33 -7.90 11.62
N GLU A 48 -1.12 -8.61 12.44
CA GLU A 48 -2.57 -8.38 12.53
C GLU A 48 -2.93 -6.94 12.94
N PRO A 49 -2.23 -6.27 13.88
CA PRO A 49 -2.50 -4.86 14.18
C PRO A 49 -2.25 -3.95 12.97
N LEU A 50 -1.29 -4.29 12.11
CA LEU A 50 -1.01 -3.54 10.89
C LEU A 50 -2.15 -3.68 9.88
N TYR A 51 -2.73 -4.88 9.75
CA TYR A 51 -3.91 -5.09 8.91
C TYR A 51 -5.13 -4.31 9.42
N LYS A 52 -5.38 -4.31 10.73
CA LYS A 52 -6.48 -3.51 11.33
C LYS A 52 -6.34 -2.02 11.02
N LEU A 53 -5.12 -1.47 11.19
CA LEU A 53 -4.83 -0.08 10.85
C LEU A 53 -5.06 0.20 9.36
N TRP A 54 -4.66 -0.73 8.49
CA TRP A 54 -4.87 -0.60 7.06
C TRP A 54 -6.35 -0.62 6.68
N CYS A 55 -7.18 -1.45 7.32
CA CYS A 55 -8.63 -1.46 7.13
C CYS A 55 -9.26 -0.10 7.46
N GLU A 56 -8.93 0.49 8.62
CA GLU A 56 -9.41 1.81 9.02
C GLU A 56 -9.00 2.90 8.01
N TYR A 57 -7.73 2.86 7.59
CA TYR A 57 -7.20 3.76 6.55
C TYR A 57 -7.97 3.62 5.23
N PHE A 58 -8.17 2.40 4.75
CA PHE A 58 -8.78 2.16 3.46
C PHE A 58 -10.27 2.50 3.46
N SER A 59 -11.01 2.20 4.54
CA SER A 59 -12.40 2.64 4.72
C SER A 59 -12.55 4.16 4.64
N GLY A 60 -11.60 4.91 5.21
CA GLY A 60 -11.60 6.38 5.10
C GLY A 60 -11.26 6.90 3.70
N LEU A 61 -10.69 6.06 2.83
CA LEU A 61 -10.27 6.43 1.47
C LEU A 61 -11.29 6.03 0.41
N ALA A 62 -11.95 4.88 0.60
CA ALA A 62 -12.90 4.33 -0.36
C ALA A 62 -14.14 5.24 -0.44
N PRO A 63 -14.48 5.77 -1.64
CA PRO A 63 -15.71 6.52 -1.78
C PRO A 63 -16.91 5.61 -1.50
N ALA A 64 -17.93 6.15 -0.82
CA ALA A 64 -19.22 5.47 -0.64
C ALA A 64 -19.83 5.07 -2.00
N ASP A 65 -19.57 5.91 -3.00
CA ASP A 65 -20.05 5.77 -4.37
C ASP A 65 -19.30 4.64 -5.12
N LYS A 66 -19.90 4.11 -6.18
CA LYS A 66 -19.34 2.99 -6.96
C LYS A 66 -18.20 3.39 -7.92
N THR A 67 -17.82 4.66 -7.95
CA THR A 67 -16.78 5.16 -8.83
C THR A 67 -15.40 4.89 -8.23
N ILE A 68 -14.56 4.16 -8.96
CA ILE A 68 -13.15 3.98 -8.61
C ILE A 68 -12.47 5.36 -8.68
N ASP A 69 -12.06 5.88 -7.54
CA ASP A 69 -11.36 7.16 -7.41
C ASP A 69 -9.85 6.96 -7.69
N ASP A 70 -9.22 7.95 -8.35
CA ASP A 70 -7.77 8.10 -8.50
C ASP A 70 -7.01 7.97 -7.16
N ARG A 71 -7.68 8.23 -6.04
CA ARG A 71 -7.17 7.97 -4.69
C ARG A 71 -6.75 6.51 -4.47
N LEU A 72 -7.53 5.55 -4.97
CA LEU A 72 -7.23 4.12 -4.85
C LEU A 72 -5.96 3.76 -5.62
N LEU A 73 -5.76 4.36 -6.79
CA LEU A 73 -4.54 4.21 -7.57
C LEU A 73 -3.29 4.75 -6.86
N LYS A 74 -3.46 5.61 -5.85
CA LYS A 74 -2.39 6.24 -5.08
C LYS A 74 -2.30 5.70 -3.64
N ALA A 75 -3.17 4.75 -3.28
CA ALA A 75 -3.23 4.21 -1.94
C ALA A 75 -1.96 3.44 -1.57
N ASP A 76 -1.70 3.39 -0.26
CA ASP A 76 -0.72 2.49 0.34
C ASP A 76 -1.36 1.11 0.57
N TYR A 77 -0.61 0.05 0.25
CA TYR A 77 -1.04 -1.33 0.41
C TYR A 77 -0.19 -2.12 1.42
N HIS A 78 0.76 -1.47 2.10
CA HIS A 78 1.40 -2.08 3.27
C HIS A 78 0.36 -2.35 4.36
N GLY A 79 0.33 -3.57 4.87
CA GLY A 79 -0.69 -4.02 5.81
C GLY A 79 -1.94 -4.61 5.16
N ALA A 80 -2.14 -4.47 3.85
CA ALA A 80 -3.28 -5.08 3.17
C ALA A 80 -3.20 -6.62 3.24
N LEU A 81 -4.34 -7.29 3.42
CA LEU A 81 -4.45 -8.74 3.24
C LEU A 81 -4.74 -9.01 1.76
N LEU A 82 -3.71 -9.45 1.02
CA LEU A 82 -3.81 -9.69 -0.42
C LEU A 82 -3.81 -11.19 -0.72
N MET A 83 -4.47 -11.58 -1.80
CA MET A 83 -4.41 -12.89 -2.43
C MET A 83 -3.91 -12.76 -3.87
N VAL A 84 -3.01 -13.64 -4.30
CA VAL A 84 -2.59 -13.75 -5.69
C VAL A 84 -3.67 -14.52 -6.46
N THR A 85 -4.36 -13.87 -7.39
CA THR A 85 -5.42 -14.52 -8.19
C THR A 85 -4.93 -14.95 -9.57
N GLU A 86 -3.95 -14.24 -10.12
CA GLU A 86 -3.29 -14.60 -11.36
C GLU A 86 -1.79 -14.35 -11.21
N ALA A 87 -0.97 -15.19 -11.82
CA ALA A 87 0.47 -15.04 -11.87
C ALA A 87 1.05 -15.76 -13.09
N ASP A 88 2.10 -15.20 -13.70
CA ASP A 88 2.90 -15.90 -14.72
C ASP A 88 3.47 -17.23 -14.15
N ASN A 89 3.80 -17.25 -12.85
CA ASN A 89 4.16 -18.47 -12.11
C ASN A 89 2.94 -19.04 -11.36
N GLN A 90 2.36 -20.11 -11.90
CA GLN A 90 1.13 -20.72 -11.37
C GLN A 90 1.24 -21.22 -9.92
N CYS A 91 2.43 -21.59 -9.45
CA CYS A 91 2.63 -22.01 -8.05
C CYS A 91 2.37 -20.87 -7.04
N GLN A 92 2.27 -19.62 -7.50
CA GLN A 92 1.99 -18.47 -6.65
C GLN A 92 0.49 -18.17 -6.53
N VAL A 93 -0.34 -18.69 -7.42
CA VAL A 93 -1.79 -18.47 -7.39
C VAL A 93 -2.39 -19.10 -6.14
N GLY A 94 -3.28 -18.36 -5.47
CA GLY A 94 -3.91 -18.75 -4.20
C GLY A 94 -3.08 -18.42 -2.95
N LEU A 95 -1.80 -18.05 -3.10
CA LEU A 95 -1.02 -17.55 -1.98
C LEU A 95 -1.62 -16.23 -1.47
N HIS A 96 -1.75 -16.11 -0.15
CA HIS A 96 -2.34 -14.94 0.48
C HIS A 96 -1.68 -14.64 1.82
N GLY A 97 -1.64 -13.35 2.17
CA GLY A 97 -0.97 -12.90 3.38
C GLY A 97 -1.07 -11.39 3.58
N ILE A 98 -0.66 -10.94 4.76
CA ILE A 98 -0.57 -9.51 5.08
C ILE A 98 0.70 -8.96 4.44
N VAL A 99 0.58 -7.87 3.69
CA VAL A 99 1.73 -7.19 3.07
C VAL A 99 2.62 -6.60 4.15
N THR A 100 3.85 -7.09 4.22
CA THR A 100 4.87 -6.63 5.16
C THR A 100 5.75 -5.55 4.53
N LEU A 101 6.05 -5.69 3.24
CA LEU A 101 6.88 -4.75 2.48
C LEU A 101 6.46 -4.70 1.01
N GLU A 102 6.29 -3.49 0.51
CA GLU A 102 6.08 -3.20 -0.89
C GLU A 102 7.34 -2.52 -1.46
N THR A 103 7.92 -3.12 -2.50
CA THR A 103 9.04 -2.51 -3.23
C THR A 103 8.61 -2.08 -4.63
N ARG A 104 9.53 -1.56 -5.45
CA ARG A 104 9.22 -1.24 -6.85
C ARG A 104 8.72 -2.46 -7.62
N TYR A 105 9.26 -3.66 -7.38
CA TYR A 105 9.00 -4.82 -8.23
C TYR A 105 8.37 -6.00 -7.49
N THR A 106 8.31 -5.97 -6.17
CA THR A 106 7.81 -7.08 -5.38
C THR A 106 6.84 -6.63 -4.30
N ILE A 107 5.94 -7.54 -3.95
CA ILE A 107 5.12 -7.48 -2.74
C ILE A 107 5.58 -8.63 -1.86
N GLN A 108 5.94 -8.34 -0.62
CA GLN A 108 6.35 -9.33 0.38
C GLN A 108 5.25 -9.45 1.42
N MET A 109 4.90 -10.68 1.75
CA MET A 109 3.75 -10.99 2.59
C MET A 109 4.09 -12.04 3.64
N ILE A 110 3.40 -11.98 4.77
CA ILE A 110 3.39 -13.04 5.78
C ILE A 110 2.08 -13.81 5.66
N THR A 111 2.18 -15.11 5.47
CA THR A 111 1.01 -16.02 5.39
C THR A 111 0.56 -16.43 6.80
N ARG A 112 -0.68 -16.94 6.94
CA ARG A 112 -1.19 -17.47 8.22
C ARG A 112 -0.37 -18.65 8.77
N ALA A 113 0.41 -19.32 7.93
CA ALA A 113 1.31 -20.40 8.32
C ALA A 113 2.70 -19.91 8.75
N ASP A 114 2.84 -18.62 9.11
CA ASP A 114 4.10 -17.95 9.46
C ASP A 114 5.18 -18.04 8.36
N LYS A 115 4.77 -18.24 7.10
CA LYS A 115 5.72 -18.25 5.98
C LYS A 115 5.83 -16.86 5.36
N TYR A 116 7.05 -16.34 5.29
CA TYR A 116 7.37 -15.11 4.58
C TYR A 116 7.55 -15.41 3.08
N ILE A 117 6.74 -14.78 2.25
CA ILE A 117 6.73 -14.99 0.80
C ILE A 117 6.98 -13.68 0.06
N THR A 118 7.64 -13.76 -1.10
CA THR A 118 7.91 -12.62 -1.98
C THR A 118 7.32 -12.91 -3.34
N ILE A 119 6.38 -12.08 -3.77
CA ILE A 119 5.70 -12.20 -5.07
C ILE A 119 6.19 -11.08 -5.99
N PRO A 120 6.68 -11.39 -7.20
CA PRO A 120 6.95 -10.37 -8.21
C PRO A 120 5.64 -9.73 -8.66
N LYS A 121 5.64 -8.41 -8.79
CA LYS A 121 4.50 -7.66 -9.33
C LYS A 121 4.30 -7.94 -10.82
N GLN A 122 5.38 -8.22 -11.54
CA GLN A 122 5.31 -8.50 -12.96
C GLN A 122 4.47 -9.75 -13.22
N GLY A 123 3.45 -9.62 -14.08
CA GLY A 123 2.57 -10.71 -14.46
C GLY A 123 1.70 -11.26 -13.34
N SER A 124 1.55 -10.53 -12.22
CA SER A 124 0.70 -10.95 -11.10
C SER A 124 -0.49 -10.01 -10.91
N VAL A 125 -1.64 -10.58 -10.56
CA VAL A 125 -2.85 -9.87 -10.13
C VAL A 125 -3.10 -10.23 -8.67
N PHE A 126 -3.29 -9.19 -7.85
CA PHE A 126 -3.59 -9.33 -6.43
C PHE A 126 -5.02 -8.87 -6.17
N GLN A 127 -5.72 -9.54 -5.27
CA GLN A 127 -7.05 -9.14 -4.83
C GLN A 127 -7.14 -8.98 -3.32
N PHE A 128 -8.02 -8.09 -2.88
CA PHE A 128 -8.47 -8.00 -1.50
C PHE A 128 -9.95 -7.67 -1.44
N VAL A 129 -10.55 -7.97 -0.28
CA VAL A 129 -11.96 -7.70 -0.01
C VAL A 129 -12.06 -6.62 1.04
N MET A 130 -12.88 -5.60 0.78
CA MET A 130 -13.18 -4.55 1.73
C MET A 130 -14.63 -4.11 1.55
N GLU A 131 -15.39 -4.00 2.65
CA GLU A 131 -16.79 -3.54 2.65
C GLU A 131 -17.69 -4.27 1.63
N GLY A 132 -17.51 -5.60 1.49
CA GLY A 132 -18.27 -6.43 0.56
C GLY A 132 -17.92 -6.25 -0.91
N ARG A 133 -16.87 -5.48 -1.23
CA ARG A 133 -16.35 -5.27 -2.59
C ARG A 133 -15.03 -6.00 -2.78
N VAL A 134 -14.81 -6.52 -3.98
CA VAL A 134 -13.53 -7.12 -4.40
C VAL A 134 -12.75 -6.08 -5.20
N PHE A 135 -11.52 -5.83 -4.79
CA PHE A 135 -10.61 -4.91 -5.48
C PHE A 135 -9.48 -5.70 -6.12
N SER A 136 -9.24 -5.46 -7.42
CA SER A 136 -8.16 -6.07 -8.19
C SER A 136 -7.03 -5.08 -8.42
N LEU A 137 -5.82 -5.51 -8.09
CA LEU A 137 -4.58 -4.77 -8.22
C LEU A 137 -3.70 -5.44 -9.27
N PHE A 138 -3.51 -4.76 -10.40
CA PHE A 138 -2.64 -5.24 -11.47
C PHE A 138 -1.18 -4.91 -11.16
N GLY A 139 -0.40 -5.94 -10.83
CA GLY A 139 0.98 -5.78 -10.40
C GLY A 139 1.87 -5.07 -11.43
N ASP A 140 1.65 -5.32 -12.73
CA ASP A 140 2.35 -4.64 -13.83
C ASP A 140 2.25 -3.11 -13.74
N GLN A 141 1.09 -2.57 -13.33
CA GLN A 141 0.87 -1.13 -13.18
C GLN A 141 1.41 -0.58 -11.86
N MET A 142 1.57 -1.45 -10.87
CA MET A 142 2.08 -1.10 -9.54
C MET A 142 3.62 -1.07 -9.47
N GLN A 143 4.33 -1.21 -10.59
CA GLN A 143 5.80 -1.25 -10.67
C GLN A 143 6.49 0.12 -10.47
N GLN A 144 6.05 0.84 -9.45
CA GLN A 144 6.63 2.09 -8.98
C GLN A 144 6.95 1.95 -7.49
N LYS A 145 7.90 2.75 -7.00
CA LYS A 145 8.08 2.83 -5.55
C LYS A 145 6.78 3.38 -4.92
N PRO A 146 6.33 2.85 -3.78
CA PRO A 146 5.10 3.32 -3.12
C PRO A 146 5.05 4.85 -2.97
N ASP A 147 6.14 5.44 -2.48
CA ASP A 147 6.30 6.91 -2.30
C ASP A 147 6.18 7.73 -3.61
N LEU A 148 6.34 7.10 -4.77
CA LEU A 148 6.27 7.74 -6.08
C LEU A 148 4.95 7.50 -6.80
N ARG A 149 4.09 6.60 -6.31
CA ARG A 149 2.82 6.23 -6.96
C ARG A 149 1.85 7.41 -7.07
N GLY A 150 1.90 8.35 -6.13
CA GLY A 150 1.13 9.60 -6.19
C GLY A 150 1.55 10.55 -7.32
N LYS A 151 2.71 10.33 -7.95
CA LYS A 151 3.24 11.17 -9.02
C LYS A 151 2.86 10.59 -10.38
N LYS A 152 2.81 11.43 -11.41
CA LYS A 152 2.46 11.02 -12.78
C LYS A 152 3.40 9.89 -13.22
N ALA A 153 2.80 8.74 -13.54
CA ALA A 153 3.52 7.57 -14.03
C ALA A 153 4.33 7.93 -15.28
N ARG A 154 5.63 7.63 -15.27
CA ARG A 154 6.51 7.88 -16.43
C ARG A 154 6.32 6.83 -17.54
N VAL A 155 5.78 5.67 -17.21
CA VAL A 155 5.59 4.55 -18.13
C VAL A 155 4.14 4.11 -18.03
N ARG A 156 3.43 4.14 -19.16
CA ARG A 156 2.11 3.53 -19.30
C ARG A 156 2.33 2.10 -19.76
N GLN A 157 2.12 1.13 -18.88
CA GLN A 157 2.10 -0.27 -19.28
C GLN A 157 0.69 -0.60 -19.76
N PRO A 158 0.49 -1.36 -20.85
CA PRO A 158 -0.84 -1.84 -21.19
C PRO A 158 -1.35 -2.76 -20.08
N LEU A 159 -2.65 -2.74 -19.81
CA LEU A 159 -3.26 -3.82 -19.03
C LEU A 159 -3.06 -5.11 -19.81
N ARG A 160 -2.72 -6.21 -19.14
CA ARG A 160 -2.79 -7.52 -19.76
C ARG A 160 -4.27 -7.84 -19.96
N ILE A 161 -4.81 -7.46 -21.10
CA ILE A 161 -6.19 -7.80 -21.49
C ILE A 161 -6.13 -9.22 -22.07
N PHE A 162 -5.99 -10.21 -21.20
CA PHE A 162 -6.23 -11.59 -21.58
C PHE A 162 -7.09 -12.21 -20.50
N LEU A 163 -8.42 -12.10 -20.67
CA LEU A 163 -9.32 -13.12 -20.14
C LEU A 163 -8.84 -14.45 -20.71
N ARG A 164 -8.42 -15.38 -19.86
CA ARG A 164 -8.16 -16.75 -20.25
C ARG A 164 -9.01 -17.68 -19.41
#